data_AF-A0A6P7G1R2-F1
#
_entry.id   AF-A0A6P7G1R2-F1
#
_cell.length_a   1.000
_cell.length_b   1.000
_cell.length_c   1.000
_cell.angle_alpha   90.00
_cell.angle_beta   90.00
_cell.angle_gamma   90.00
#
_symmetry.space_group_name_H-M   'P 1'
#
loop_
_entity.id
_entity.type
_entity.pdbx_description
1 polymer ?
#
loop_
_entity_poly.entity_id
_entity_poly.type
_entity_poly.pdbx_seq_one_letter_code
_entity_poly.pdbx_strand_id
1 'polypeptide(L)'
;MLIESFNMKYLVVLSLVVAVALATERRGQIITAYHECVSGELGGPNDPRKLVLQDNANVAKVGAAIFCINKKTGVQNENGDINLTVLKQDVGHWTKDEAKASEVVDECTKNKGADANETAFNALKCLMKKNEK
;
A
#
# COMPACT_ATOMS: atom_id res chain seq x y z
N MET A 1 -7.08 5.23 -43.96
CA MET A 1 -7.95 4.60 -42.94
C MET A 1 -7.45 3.17 -42.76
N LEU A 2 -6.37 2.99 -42.01
CA LEU A 2 -5.72 1.68 -41.79
C LEU A 2 -5.78 1.38 -40.29
N ILE A 3 -6.96 0.98 -39.82
CA ILE A 3 -7.07 0.18 -38.59
C ILE A 3 -7.41 -1.23 -39.09
N GLU A 4 -6.51 -1.79 -39.89
CA GLU A 4 -6.58 -3.20 -40.27
C GLU A 4 -6.10 -4.00 -39.06
N SER A 5 -7.05 -4.72 -38.44
CA SER A 5 -6.82 -5.91 -37.64
C SER A 5 -5.54 -5.90 -36.79
N PHE A 6 -5.51 -5.07 -35.75
CA PHE A 6 -4.71 -5.42 -34.58
C PHE A 6 -5.25 -6.77 -34.10
N ASN A 7 -4.59 -7.87 -34.49
CA ASN A 7 -5.03 -9.22 -34.14
C ASN A 7 -5.29 -9.22 -32.63
N MET A 8 -6.41 -9.78 -32.21
CA MET A 8 -6.81 -9.82 -30.79
C MET A 8 -5.69 -10.33 -29.88
N LYS A 9 -4.81 -11.19 -30.41
CA LYS A 9 -3.57 -11.64 -29.75
C LYS A 9 -2.57 -10.49 -29.48
N TYR A 10 -2.33 -9.60 -30.43
CA TYR A 10 -1.45 -8.44 -30.24
C TYR A 10 -2.06 -7.41 -29.27
N LEU A 11 -3.39 -7.24 -29.25
CA LEU A 11 -4.07 -6.39 -28.26
C LEU A 11 -3.94 -6.95 -26.84
N VAL A 12 -4.12 -8.27 -26.67
CA VAL A 12 -3.94 -8.93 -25.36
C VAL A 12 -2.49 -8.84 -24.89
N VAL A 13 -1.51 -9.08 -25.77
CA VAL A 13 -0.07 -8.95 -25.44
C VAL A 13 0.29 -7.51 -25.06
N LEU A 14 -0.18 -6.52 -25.81
CA LEU A 14 0.06 -5.10 -25.51
C LEU A 14 -0.53 -4.70 -24.15
N SER A 15 -1.77 -5.12 -23.86
CA SER A 15 -2.42 -4.87 -22.57
C SER A 15 -1.64 -5.49 -21.40
N LEU A 16 -1.12 -6.71 -21.56
CA LEU A 16 -0.30 -7.36 -20.54
C LEU A 16 1.01 -6.63 -20.28
N VAL A 17 1.71 -6.18 -21.33
CA VAL A 17 2.96 -5.42 -21.20
C VAL A 17 2.74 -4.11 -20.43
N VAL A 18 1.66 -3.39 -20.73
CA VAL A 18 1.30 -2.15 -20.02
C VAL A 18 1.01 -2.43 -18.55
N ALA A 19 0.22 -3.47 -18.23
CA ALA A 19 -0.08 -3.84 -16.85
C ALA A 19 1.18 -4.19 -16.04
N VAL A 20 2.13 -4.93 -16.63
CA VAL A 20 3.40 -5.28 -15.99
C VAL A 20 4.29 -4.05 -15.77
N ALA A 21 4.33 -3.13 -16.73
CA ALA A 21 5.09 -1.88 -16.60
C ALA A 21 4.58 -1.04 -15.42
N LEU A 22 3.25 -0.83 -15.33
CA LEU A 22 2.62 -0.09 -14.24
C LEU A 22 2.87 -0.74 -12.87
N ALA A 23 2.75 -2.07 -12.77
CA ALA A 23 3.01 -2.78 -11.52
C ALA A 23 4.47 -2.67 -11.06
N THR A 24 5.42 -2.68 -12.00
CA THR A 24 6.84 -2.51 -11.72
C THR A 24 7.14 -1.10 -11.22
N GLU A 25 6.54 -0.09 -11.85
CA GLU A 25 6.65 1.30 -11.41
C GLU A 25 6.12 1.49 -9.99
N ARG A 26 4.92 0.98 -9.68
CA ARG A 26 4.32 1.10 -8.35
C ARG A 26 5.17 0.42 -7.27
N ARG A 27 5.70 -0.77 -7.56
CA ARG A 27 6.62 -1.47 -6.63
C ARG A 27 7.89 -0.66 -6.38
N GLY A 28 8.45 -0.05 -7.43
CA GLY A 28 9.61 0.84 -7.32
C GLY A 28 9.34 2.03 -6.40
N GLN A 29 8.19 2.69 -6.57
CA GLN A 29 7.79 3.83 -5.71
C GLN A 29 7.72 3.45 -4.23
N ILE A 30 7.12 2.29 -3.90
CA ILE A 30 7.01 1.81 -2.52
C ILE A 30 8.40 1.53 -1.92
N ILE A 31 9.30 0.90 -2.68
CA ILE A 31 10.66 0.59 -2.22
C ILE A 31 11.45 1.88 -1.98
N THR A 32 11.37 2.85 -2.89
CA THR A 32 12.01 4.16 -2.72
C THR A 32 11.47 4.88 -1.49
N ALA A 33 10.15 4.96 -1.34
CA ALA A 33 9.53 5.57 -0.17
C ALA A 33 9.95 4.89 1.14
N TYR A 34 10.07 3.56 1.14
CA TYR A 34 10.56 2.82 2.30
C TYR A 34 12.00 3.22 2.66
N HIS A 35 12.94 3.23 1.70
CA HIS A 35 14.33 3.62 1.96
C HIS A 35 14.47 5.06 2.45
N GLU A 36 13.60 5.96 1.99
CA GLU A 36 13.61 7.36 2.43
C GLU A 36 13.02 7.56 3.83
N CYS A 37 12.14 6.65 4.29
CA CYS A 37 11.40 6.80 5.54
C CYS A 37 11.86 5.84 6.66
N VAL A 38 12.56 4.77 6.32
CA VAL A 38 12.94 3.70 7.24
C VAL A 38 14.44 3.44 7.15
N SER A 39 15.12 3.46 8.29
CA SER A 39 16.53 3.08 8.34
C SER A 39 16.69 1.55 8.24
N GLY A 40 17.35 1.09 7.18
CA GLY A 40 17.66 -0.33 6.97
C GLY A 40 16.87 -0.94 5.80
N GLU A 41 16.93 -2.26 5.70
CA GLU A 41 16.37 -2.98 4.55
C GLU A 41 14.89 -3.33 4.74
N LEU A 42 14.17 -3.41 3.63
CA LEU A 42 12.79 -3.91 3.60
C LEU A 42 12.73 -5.35 4.09
N GLY A 43 11.85 -5.64 5.05
CA GLY A 43 11.78 -6.94 5.71
C GLY A 43 12.79 -7.14 6.85
N GLY A 44 13.66 -6.17 7.12
CA GLY A 44 14.60 -6.19 8.23
C GLY A 44 13.95 -5.94 9.61
N PRO A 45 14.75 -5.84 10.68
CA PRO A 45 14.26 -5.60 12.04
C PRO A 45 13.50 -4.28 12.22
N ASN A 46 13.77 -3.29 11.36
CA ASN A 46 13.12 -1.97 11.40
C ASN A 46 11.88 -1.87 10.51
N ASP A 47 11.46 -2.96 9.84
CA ASP A 47 10.32 -2.93 8.92
C ASP A 47 9.02 -2.62 9.70
N PRO A 48 8.33 -1.49 9.41
CA PRO A 48 7.10 -1.11 10.10
C PRO A 48 6.01 -2.17 10.02
N ARG A 49 5.98 -3.00 8.96
CA ARG A 49 4.99 -4.09 8.81
C ARG A 49 5.17 -5.18 9.88
N LYS A 50 6.40 -5.39 10.35
CA LYS A 50 6.69 -6.32 11.46
C LYS A 50 6.49 -5.63 12.81
N LEU A 51 6.98 -4.41 12.94
CA LEU A 51 6.93 -3.66 14.19
C LEU A 51 5.49 -3.35 14.64
N VAL A 52 4.58 -3.09 13.70
CA VAL A 52 3.18 -2.74 14.01
C VAL A 52 2.41 -3.86 14.73
N LEU A 53 2.85 -5.11 14.55
CA LEU A 53 2.24 -6.30 15.14
C LEU A 53 2.75 -6.61 16.56
N GLN A 54 3.85 -5.96 16.98
CA GLN A 54 4.40 -6.16 18.33
C GLN A 54 3.47 -5.59 19.40
N ASP A 55 3.35 -6.27 20.53
CA ASP A 55 2.52 -5.83 21.65
C ASP A 55 3.04 -4.54 22.30
N ASN A 56 4.36 -4.35 22.28
CA ASN A 56 5.06 -3.18 22.80
C ASN A 56 5.50 -2.20 21.69
N ALA A 57 4.83 -2.22 20.53
CA ALA A 57 5.15 -1.33 19.42
C ALA A 57 5.13 0.14 19.86
N ASN A 58 6.19 0.88 19.53
CA ASN A 58 6.21 2.33 19.73
C ASN A 58 5.35 3.00 18.65
N VAL A 59 4.07 3.23 18.96
CA VAL A 59 3.06 3.78 18.05
C VAL A 59 3.54 5.08 17.40
N ALA A 60 4.15 5.99 18.16
CA ALA A 60 4.62 7.27 17.63
C ALA A 60 5.73 7.08 16.59
N LYS A 61 6.77 6.28 16.91
CA LYS A 61 7.91 6.05 16.00
C LYS A 61 7.51 5.24 14.76
N VAL A 62 6.78 4.15 14.97
CA VAL A 62 6.34 3.27 13.87
C VAL A 62 5.31 3.98 13.00
N GLY A 63 4.35 4.67 13.62
CA GLY A 63 3.35 5.48 12.93
C GLY A 63 3.96 6.57 12.07
N ALA A 64 4.98 7.29 12.56
CA ALA A 64 5.68 8.30 11.77
C ALA A 64 6.37 7.73 10.51
N ALA A 65 7.00 6.54 10.64
CA ALA A 65 7.60 5.86 9.50
C ALA A 65 6.55 5.46 8.45
N ILE A 66 5.42 4.89 8.90
CA ILE A 66 4.31 4.49 8.02
C ILE A 66 3.69 5.73 7.37
N PHE A 67 3.45 6.80 8.12
CA PHE A 67 2.89 8.04 7.59
C PHE A 67 3.80 8.65 6.52
N CYS A 68 5.12 8.66 6.73
CA CYS A 68 6.10 9.10 5.74
C CYS A 68 5.98 8.29 4.43
N ILE A 69 5.91 6.95 4.53
CA ILE A 69 5.72 6.07 3.35
C ILE A 69 4.38 6.38 2.67
N ASN A 70 3.31 6.50 3.45
CA ASN A 70 1.96 6.74 2.94
C ASN A 70 1.87 8.08 2.19
N LYS A 71 2.48 9.15 2.72
CA LYS A 71 2.55 10.45 2.04
C LYS A 71 3.25 10.36 0.69
N LYS A 72 4.41 9.69 0.63
CA LYS A 72 5.20 9.56 -0.60
C LYS A 72 4.53 8.68 -1.65
N THR A 73 3.71 7.73 -1.23
CA THR A 73 2.99 6.80 -2.11
C THR A 73 1.56 7.24 -2.42
N GLY A 74 1.09 8.34 -1.82
CA GLY A 74 -0.26 8.89 -1.98
C GLY A 74 -1.36 8.14 -1.24
N VAL A 75 -1.01 7.21 -0.35
CA VAL A 75 -1.95 6.44 0.50
C VAL A 75 -2.57 7.31 1.58
N GLN A 76 -1.86 8.33 2.06
CA GLN A 76 -2.36 9.23 3.10
C GLN A 76 -1.93 10.67 2.79
N ASN A 77 -2.87 11.57 2.96
CA ASN A 77 -2.72 12.98 2.64
C ASN A 77 -1.99 13.72 3.78
N GLU A 78 -1.58 14.97 3.53
CA GLU A 78 -0.86 15.77 4.54
C GLU A 78 -1.67 16.04 5.80
N ASN A 79 -2.99 16.11 5.67
CA ASN A 79 -3.93 16.28 6.79
C ASN A 79 -4.18 14.98 7.57
N GLY A 80 -3.59 13.85 7.16
CA GLY A 80 -3.74 12.56 7.81
C GLY A 80 -4.89 11.71 7.28
N ASP A 81 -5.68 12.16 6.31
CA ASP A 81 -6.75 11.35 5.73
C ASP A 81 -6.19 10.28 4.78
N ILE A 82 -6.75 9.07 4.84
CA ILE A 82 -6.38 7.96 3.97
C ILE A 82 -7.08 8.10 2.62
N ASN A 83 -6.31 8.02 1.54
CA ASN A 83 -6.82 7.90 0.19
C ASN A 83 -7.28 6.46 -0.07
N LEU A 84 -8.58 6.22 0.12
CA LEU A 84 -9.17 4.89 -0.01
C LEU A 84 -8.96 4.30 -1.42
N THR A 85 -8.94 5.11 -2.47
CA THR A 85 -8.74 4.63 -3.84
C THR A 85 -7.35 4.00 -3.99
N VAL A 86 -6.31 4.72 -3.56
CA VAL A 86 -4.92 4.24 -3.65
C VAL A 86 -4.71 3.03 -2.74
N LEU A 87 -5.26 3.08 -1.52
CA LEU A 87 -5.11 1.98 -0.57
C LEU A 87 -5.81 0.70 -1.04
N LYS A 88 -7.02 0.79 -1.61
CA LYS A 88 -7.73 -0.37 -2.17
C LYS A 88 -6.95 -1.00 -3.33
N GLN A 89 -6.36 -0.17 -4.19
CA GLN A 89 -5.50 -0.66 -5.27
C GLN A 89 -4.29 -1.42 -4.72
N ASP A 90 -3.56 -0.83 -3.76
CA ASP A 90 -2.37 -1.47 -3.17
C ASP A 90 -2.72 -2.77 -2.43
N VAL A 91 -3.81 -2.80 -1.65
CA VAL A 91 -4.27 -4.00 -0.94
C VAL A 91 -4.80 -5.07 -1.91
N GLY A 92 -5.45 -4.68 -3.01
CA GLY A 92 -5.88 -5.60 -4.07
C GLY A 92 -4.70 -6.34 -4.69
N HIS A 93 -3.58 -5.64 -4.91
CA HIS A 93 -2.35 -6.28 -5.38
C HIS A 93 -1.75 -7.27 -4.37
N TRP A 94 -1.90 -7.02 -3.06
CA TRP A 94 -1.36 -7.92 -2.02
C TRP A 94 -2.23 -9.16 -1.82
N THR A 95 -3.55 -8.98 -1.79
CA THR A 95 -4.53 -10.04 -1.52
C THR A 95 -4.85 -10.90 -2.74
N LYS A 96 -4.61 -10.37 -3.95
CA LYS A 96 -5.07 -10.97 -5.23
C LYS A 96 -6.59 -11.18 -5.28
N ASP A 97 -7.34 -10.44 -4.46
CA ASP A 97 -8.80 -10.48 -4.35
C ASP A 97 -9.32 -9.06 -4.10
N GLU A 98 -9.79 -8.41 -5.16
CA GLU A 98 -10.26 -7.03 -5.11
C GLU A 98 -11.49 -6.84 -4.21
N ALA A 99 -12.37 -7.85 -4.13
CA ALA A 99 -13.57 -7.77 -3.30
C ALA A 99 -13.19 -7.82 -1.82
N LYS A 100 -12.32 -8.76 -1.43
CA LYS A 100 -11.76 -8.85 -0.07
C LYS A 100 -10.94 -7.60 0.27
N ALA A 101 -10.23 -7.03 -0.70
CA ALA A 101 -9.46 -5.81 -0.50
C ALA A 101 -10.35 -4.62 -0.11
N SER A 102 -11.48 -4.41 -0.80
CA SER A 102 -12.39 -3.29 -0.45
C SER A 102 -12.97 -3.46 0.96
N GLU A 103 -13.46 -4.65 1.31
CA GLU A 103 -14.02 -4.92 2.64
C GLU A 103 -12.99 -4.66 3.74
N VAL A 104 -11.78 -5.21 3.58
CA VAL A 104 -10.70 -5.06 4.56
C VAL A 104 -10.24 -3.61 4.69
N VAL A 105 -10.13 -2.87 3.59
CA VAL A 105 -9.77 -1.43 3.64
C VAL A 105 -10.87 -0.63 4.34
N ASP A 106 -12.14 -0.85 3.99
CA ASP A 106 -13.24 -0.12 4.60
C ASP A 106 -13.37 -0.43 6.10
N GLU A 107 -13.03 -1.64 6.55
CA GLU A 107 -12.96 -1.96 7.97
C GLU A 107 -11.76 -1.28 8.65
N CYS A 108 -10.56 -1.43 8.09
CA CYS A 108 -9.31 -1.01 8.72
C CYS A 108 -9.08 0.50 8.74
N THR A 109 -9.84 1.27 7.98
CA THR A 109 -9.71 2.74 7.92
C THR A 109 -10.76 3.48 8.75
N LYS A 110 -11.73 2.77 9.35
CA LYS A 110 -12.73 3.36 10.27
C LYS A 110 -12.13 3.90 11.55
N ASN A 111 -11.14 3.20 12.09
CA ASN A 111 -10.49 3.59 13.34
C ASN A 111 -9.35 4.57 13.07
N LYS A 112 -9.68 5.87 13.03
CA LYS A 112 -8.67 6.93 13.02
C LYS A 112 -7.98 7.00 14.38
N GLY A 113 -6.69 7.32 14.37
CA GLY A 113 -5.94 7.63 15.59
C GLY A 113 -6.18 9.07 16.06
N ALA A 114 -5.51 9.48 17.14
CA ALA A 114 -5.54 10.85 17.62
C ALA A 114 -4.87 11.84 16.63
N ASP A 115 -3.95 11.34 15.80
CA ASP A 115 -3.27 12.11 14.76
C ASP A 115 -3.01 11.27 13.49
N ALA A 116 -2.32 11.88 12.51
CA ALA A 116 -1.99 11.25 11.24
C ALA A 116 -1.06 10.02 11.37
N ASN A 117 -0.11 10.06 12.32
CA ASN A 117 0.83 8.97 12.56
C ASN A 117 0.12 7.77 13.19
N GLU A 118 -0.74 8.03 14.17
CA GLU A 118 -1.52 6.98 14.81
C GLU A 118 -2.57 6.41 13.85
N THR A 119 -3.17 7.24 12.98
CA THR A 119 -4.03 6.77 11.89
C THR A 119 -3.28 5.84 10.93
N ALA A 120 -2.06 6.20 10.54
CA ALA A 120 -1.20 5.35 9.69
C ALA A 120 -0.89 4.01 10.37
N PHE A 121 -0.54 4.06 11.66
CA PHE A 121 -0.26 2.88 12.48
C PHE A 121 -1.47 1.96 12.59
N ASN A 122 -2.63 2.50 12.99
CA ASN A 122 -3.85 1.73 13.21
C ASN A 122 -4.32 1.04 11.94
N ALA A 123 -4.31 1.76 10.81
CA ALA A 123 -4.68 1.21 9.52
C ALA A 123 -3.76 0.05 9.13
N LEU A 124 -2.43 0.23 9.15
CA LEU A 124 -1.50 -0.84 8.80
C LEU A 124 -1.61 -2.02 9.76
N LYS A 125 -1.77 -1.79 11.07
CA LYS A 125 -1.93 -2.86 12.07
C LYS A 125 -3.12 -3.75 11.74
N CYS A 126 -4.25 -3.12 11.43
CA CYS A 126 -5.47 -3.85 11.07
C CYS A 126 -5.27 -4.65 9.77
N LEU A 127 -4.70 -4.03 8.73
CA LEU A 127 -4.43 -4.71 7.45
C LEU A 127 -3.52 -5.93 7.63
N MET A 128 -2.44 -5.79 8.39
CA MET A 128 -1.49 -6.89 8.64
C MET A 128 -2.16 -8.05 9.39
N LYS A 129 -2.95 -7.76 10.44
CA LYS A 129 -3.69 -8.80 11.18
C LYS A 129 -4.72 -9.54 10.33
N LYS A 130 -5.31 -8.88 9.33
CA LYS A 130 -6.26 -9.49 8.39
C LYS A 130 -5.57 -10.34 7.32
N ASN A 131 -4.31 -10.06 7.02
CA ASN A 131 -3.52 -10.78 6.03
C ASN A 131 -2.73 -11.98 6.61
N GLU A 132 -2.65 -12.11 7.93
CA GLU A 132 -2.13 -13.30 8.63
C GLU A 132 -3.14 -14.48 8.67
N LYS A 133 -4.37 -14.28 8.16
CA LYS A 133 -5.44 -15.29 8.08
C LYS A 133 -5.84 -15.60 6.65
#